data_AF-A0A3D2XGB4-F1
#
_entry.id   AF-A0A3D2XGB4-F1
#
_cell.length_a   1.000
_cell.length_b   1.000
_cell.length_c   1.000
_cell.angle_alpha   90.00
_cell.angle_beta   90.00
_cell.angle_gamma   90.00
#
_symmetry.space_group_name_H-M   'P 1'
#
loop_
_entity.id
_entity.type
_entity.pdbx_description
1 polymer ?
#
loop_
_entity_poly.entity_id
_entity_poly.type
_entity_poly.pdbx_seq_one_letter_code
_entity_poly.pdbx_strand_id
1 'polypeptide(L)'
;MKKITTDSGIEIKEVYYPSDNPATTAENPGEFPYTRGVQPDMYRGKLWTMRQYAGFSTAEESNKRYHYLLSQGVMGLSVAFDLPTQIGYDSDHPLAEGEVGKVGVAIDSLEDMEILFKGIQLEQVSTSMTINATGFIL
;
A
#
# COMPACT_ATOMS: atom_id res chain seq x y z
N MET A 1 -39.75 5.97 15.24
CA MET A 1 -38.50 5.18 15.30
C MET A 1 -37.31 6.11 15.10
N LYS A 2 -36.17 5.83 15.74
CA LYS A 2 -34.93 6.62 15.57
C LYS A 2 -34.35 6.30 14.20
N LYS A 3 -34.03 7.34 13.40
CA LYS A 3 -33.31 7.15 12.13
C LYS A 3 -31.91 6.61 12.40
N ILE A 4 -31.52 5.56 11.69
CA ILE A 4 -30.16 5.04 11.70
C ILE A 4 -29.42 5.67 10.53
N THR A 5 -28.25 6.24 10.78
CA THR A 5 -27.40 6.86 9.76
C THR A 5 -26.00 6.29 9.84
N THR A 6 -25.32 6.17 8.71
CA THR A 6 -23.87 5.93 8.68
C THR A 6 -23.11 7.13 9.26
N ASP A 7 -21.82 6.99 9.56
CA ASP A 7 -20.95 8.12 9.97
C ASP A 7 -20.87 9.23 8.90
N SER A 8 -21.11 8.89 7.62
CA SER A 8 -21.21 9.86 6.53
C SER A 8 -22.59 10.53 6.39
N GLY A 9 -23.52 10.31 7.33
CA GLY A 9 -24.86 10.91 7.32
C GLY A 9 -25.88 10.28 6.35
N ILE A 10 -25.58 9.13 5.76
CA ILE A 10 -26.50 8.41 4.87
C ILE A 10 -27.54 7.68 5.72
N GLU A 11 -28.81 7.97 5.52
CA GLU A 11 -29.92 7.28 6.19
C GLU A 11 -30.02 5.82 5.72
N ILE A 12 -30.03 4.89 6.66
CA ILE A 12 -30.19 3.46 6.41
C ILE A 12 -31.65 3.09 6.66
N LYS A 13 -32.35 2.66 5.61
CA LYS A 13 -33.73 2.16 5.72
C LYS A 13 -33.73 0.81 6.43
N GLU A 14 -34.81 0.51 7.15
CA GLU A 14 -34.96 -0.79 7.82
C GLU A 14 -35.03 -1.97 6.83
N VAL A 15 -35.68 -1.75 5.69
CA VAL A 15 -35.81 -2.71 4.59
C VAL A 15 -35.64 -1.96 3.27
N TYR A 16 -34.93 -2.57 2.33
CA TYR A 16 -34.78 -2.09 0.95
C TYR A 16 -35.59 -2.96 0.00
N TYR A 17 -36.33 -2.34 -0.91
CA TYR A 17 -37.14 -2.97 -1.94
C TYR A 17 -36.54 -2.71 -3.34
N PRO A 18 -36.96 -3.44 -4.40
CA PRO A 18 -36.52 -3.15 -5.76
C PRO A 18 -36.72 -1.69 -6.21
N SER A 19 -37.72 -0.99 -5.66
CA SER A 19 -37.96 0.44 -5.90
C SER A 19 -36.88 1.36 -5.33
N ASP A 20 -36.05 0.88 -4.41
CA ASP A 20 -34.93 1.62 -3.83
C ASP A 20 -33.64 1.50 -4.66
N ASN A 21 -33.63 0.68 -5.71
CA ASN A 21 -32.47 0.54 -6.59
C ASN A 21 -32.35 1.78 -7.50
N PRO A 22 -31.31 2.63 -7.33
CA PRO A 22 -31.13 3.81 -8.16
C PRO A 22 -30.59 3.49 -9.56
N ALA A 23 -30.14 2.26 -9.81
CA ALA A 23 -29.55 1.88 -11.10
C ALA A 23 -30.63 1.85 -12.19
N THR A 24 -30.51 2.77 -13.14
CA THR A 24 -31.42 2.91 -14.29
C THR A 24 -30.90 2.23 -15.55
N THR A 25 -29.61 1.91 -15.60
CA THR A 25 -28.94 1.34 -16.78
C THR A 25 -28.12 0.12 -16.39
N ALA A 26 -28.07 -0.88 -17.27
CA ALA A 26 -27.17 -2.01 -17.11
C ALA A 26 -25.73 -1.55 -17.36
N GLU A 27 -24.87 -1.68 -16.36
CA GLU A 27 -23.43 -1.39 -16.46
C GLU A 27 -22.62 -2.67 -16.64
N ASN A 28 -21.57 -2.60 -17.46
CA ASN A 28 -20.58 -3.66 -17.63
C ASN A 28 -19.26 -3.31 -16.90
N PRO A 29 -18.53 -4.29 -16.36
CA PRO A 29 -17.16 -4.06 -15.87
C PRO A 29 -16.24 -3.67 -17.04
N GLY A 30 -15.25 -2.82 -16.78
CA GLY A 30 -14.32 -2.33 -17.80
C GLY A 30 -14.88 -1.24 -18.73
N GLU A 31 -16.12 -0.78 -18.49
CA GLU A 31 -16.75 0.32 -19.22
C GLU A 31 -17.07 1.49 -18.27
N PHE A 32 -16.94 2.73 -18.74
CA PHE A 32 -17.34 3.91 -17.97
C PHE A 32 -18.82 3.78 -17.53
N PRO A 33 -19.19 4.06 -16.25
CA PRO A 33 -18.43 4.77 -15.22
C PRO A 33 -17.60 3.87 -14.29
N TYR A 34 -17.40 2.59 -14.63
CA TYR A 34 -16.60 1.61 -13.88
C TYR A 34 -17.14 1.26 -12.48
N THR A 35 -18.41 1.51 -12.17
CA THR A 35 -19.03 1.11 -10.88
C THR A 35 -18.85 -0.39 -10.62
N ARG A 36 -18.80 -1.20 -11.69
CA ARG A 36 -18.63 -2.66 -11.63
C ARG A 36 -17.18 -3.14 -11.73
N GLY A 37 -16.21 -2.22 -11.78
CA GLY A 37 -14.78 -2.52 -11.87
C GLY A 37 -14.11 -1.93 -13.11
N VAL A 38 -12.81 -1.64 -13.00
CA VAL A 38 -12.01 -1.00 -14.06
C VAL A 38 -11.50 -1.98 -15.14
N GLN A 39 -11.57 -3.28 -14.88
CA GLN A 39 -11.20 -4.34 -15.83
C GLN A 39 -12.43 -5.15 -16.22
N PRO A 40 -12.57 -5.63 -17.47
CA PRO A 40 -13.74 -6.38 -17.92
C PRO A 40 -13.85 -7.79 -17.29
N ASP A 41 -12.72 -8.43 -16.98
CA ASP A 41 -12.65 -9.78 -16.42
C ASP A 41 -12.30 -9.79 -14.91
N MET A 42 -11.88 -8.64 -14.36
CA MET A 42 -11.53 -8.44 -12.95
C MET A 42 -10.71 -9.63 -12.40
N TYR A 43 -11.15 -10.23 -11.29
CA TYR A 43 -10.46 -11.30 -10.60
C TYR A 43 -10.64 -12.67 -11.26
N ARG A 44 -11.42 -12.78 -12.35
CA ARG A 44 -11.42 -13.98 -13.21
C ARG A 44 -10.21 -13.99 -14.14
N GLY A 45 -9.71 -12.82 -14.52
CA GLY A 45 -8.47 -12.66 -15.29
C GLY A 45 -7.23 -12.67 -14.40
N LYS A 46 -7.18 -11.74 -13.43
CA LYS A 46 -6.05 -11.62 -12.51
C LYS A 46 -6.54 -11.24 -11.10
N LEU A 47 -6.14 -12.02 -10.10
CA LEU A 47 -6.40 -11.68 -8.70
C LEU A 47 -5.76 -10.33 -8.33
N TRP A 48 -6.28 -9.68 -7.29
CA TRP A 48 -5.62 -8.50 -6.73
C TRP A 48 -4.21 -8.85 -6.26
N THR A 49 -3.30 -7.89 -6.35
CA THR A 49 -1.95 -8.07 -5.78
C THR A 49 -2.07 -8.10 -4.26
N MET A 50 -1.80 -9.25 -3.65
CA MET A 50 -1.52 -9.29 -2.21
C MET A 50 -0.22 -8.52 -1.99
N ARG A 51 -0.31 -7.39 -1.30
CA ARG A 51 0.82 -6.50 -1.02
C ARG A 51 0.89 -6.23 0.46
N GLN A 52 1.96 -6.70 1.10
CA GLN A 52 2.16 -6.48 2.52
C GLN A 52 3.00 -5.22 2.73
N TYR A 53 2.48 -4.32 3.57
CA TYR A 53 3.24 -3.19 4.10
C TYR A 53 4.24 -3.68 5.14
N ALA A 54 5.52 -3.44 4.89
CA ALA A 54 6.62 -3.91 5.70
C ALA A 54 7.85 -2.99 5.58
N GLY A 55 8.59 -2.90 6.67
CA GLY A 55 9.81 -2.12 6.81
C GLY A 55 9.98 -1.84 8.30
N PHE A 56 11.10 -2.24 8.88
CA PHE A 56 11.44 -1.95 10.27
C PHE A 56 12.95 -2.09 10.47
N SER A 57 13.51 -1.30 11.37
CA SER A 57 14.93 -1.33 11.72
C SER A 57 15.84 -1.03 10.51
N THR A 58 16.82 -1.88 10.22
CA THR A 58 17.80 -1.65 9.15
C THR A 58 17.34 -2.22 7.80
N ALA A 59 18.05 -1.83 6.74
CA ALA A 59 17.85 -2.36 5.40
C ALA A 59 18.01 -3.89 5.34
N GLU A 60 18.95 -4.48 6.10
CA GLU A 60 19.16 -5.93 6.16
C GLU A 60 18.00 -6.68 6.82
N GLU A 61 17.49 -6.18 7.94
CA GLU A 61 16.35 -6.82 8.62
C GLU A 61 15.07 -6.72 7.78
N SER A 62 14.87 -5.57 7.12
CA SER A 62 13.78 -5.39 6.16
C SER A 62 13.94 -6.30 4.94
N ASN A 63 15.15 -6.46 4.40
CA ASN A 63 15.44 -7.40 3.30
C ASN A 63 15.12 -8.85 3.69
N LYS A 64 15.53 -9.30 4.89
CA LYS A 64 15.18 -10.64 5.41
C LYS A 64 13.66 -10.82 5.48
N ARG A 65 12.94 -9.79 5.94
CA ARG A 65 11.48 -9.80 5.98
C ARG A 65 10.87 -9.89 4.57
N TYR A 66 11.42 -9.21 3.58
CA TYR A 66 10.95 -9.28 2.20
C TYR A 66 11.15 -10.67 1.61
N HIS A 67 12.32 -11.28 1.76
CA HIS A 67 12.55 -12.67 1.35
C HIS A 67 11.56 -13.64 2.01
N TYR A 68 11.29 -13.46 3.31
CA TYR A 68 10.25 -14.22 3.99
C TYR A 68 8.89 -14.04 3.31
N LEU A 69 8.43 -12.81 3.09
CA LEU A 69 7.12 -12.55 2.46
C LEU A 69 7.02 -13.12 1.04
N LEU A 70 8.07 -12.97 0.23
CA LEU A 70 8.15 -13.54 -1.11
C LEU A 70 8.08 -15.07 -1.08
N SER A 71 8.75 -15.72 -0.10
CA SER A 71 8.66 -17.17 0.09
C SER A 71 7.27 -17.67 0.50
N GLN A 72 6.43 -16.79 1.05
CA GLN A 72 5.02 -17.09 1.35
C GLN A 72 4.09 -16.85 0.15
N GLY A 73 4.64 -16.53 -1.04
CA GLY A 73 3.88 -16.35 -2.28
C GLY A 73 3.35 -14.93 -2.49
N VAL A 74 3.78 -13.96 -1.69
CA VAL A 74 3.48 -12.53 -1.93
C VAL A 74 4.31 -12.05 -3.11
N MET A 75 3.69 -11.38 -4.08
CA MET A 75 4.37 -10.83 -5.28
C MET A 75 4.44 -9.28 -5.26
N GLY A 76 3.85 -8.65 -4.25
CA GLY A 76 3.88 -7.21 -4.04
C GLY A 76 4.55 -6.83 -2.72
N LEU A 77 5.62 -6.04 -2.77
CA LEU A 77 6.26 -5.46 -1.59
C LEU A 77 5.83 -4.00 -1.42
N SER A 78 5.55 -3.55 -0.19
CA SER A 78 5.32 -2.13 0.09
C SER A 78 6.26 -1.68 1.21
N VAL A 79 7.19 -0.80 0.87
CA VAL A 79 8.25 -0.33 1.77
C VAL A 79 7.70 0.74 2.71
N ALA A 80 7.89 0.51 4.01
CA ALA A 80 7.68 1.50 5.07
C ALA A 80 9.02 2.13 5.45
N PHE A 81 9.15 3.45 5.30
CA PHE A 81 10.35 4.19 5.70
C PHE A 81 10.21 4.75 7.11
N ASP A 82 11.32 4.95 7.81
CA ASP A 82 11.29 5.60 9.11
C ASP A 82 10.93 7.10 9.00
N LEU A 83 10.82 7.78 10.14
CA LEU A 83 10.46 9.20 10.13
C LEU A 83 11.58 10.08 9.52
N PRO A 84 12.86 9.95 9.91
CA PRO A 84 13.97 10.69 9.29
C PRO A 84 13.98 10.64 7.76
N THR A 85 13.92 9.44 7.16
CA THR A 85 13.88 9.26 5.71
C THR A 85 12.64 9.93 5.09
N GLN A 86 11.49 9.89 5.76
CA GLN A 86 10.26 10.53 5.27
C GLN A 86 10.33 12.06 5.24
N ILE A 87 11.10 12.66 6.15
CA ILE A 87 11.21 14.13 6.29
C ILE A 87 12.53 14.70 5.77
N GLY A 88 13.44 13.85 5.27
CA GLY A 88 14.67 14.26 4.59
C GLY A 88 15.84 14.55 5.52
N TYR A 89 15.97 13.77 6.61
CA TYR A 89 17.15 13.77 7.44
C TYR A 89 17.90 12.45 7.32
N ASP A 90 19.22 12.54 7.21
CA ASP A 90 20.12 11.41 7.39
C ASP A 90 20.06 10.95 8.85
N SER A 91 20.35 9.66 9.08
CA SER A 91 20.26 9.02 10.39
C SER A 91 21.17 9.63 11.47
N ASP A 92 22.23 10.35 11.09
CA ASP A 92 23.14 11.05 12.02
C ASP A 92 22.72 12.49 12.33
N HIS A 93 21.66 13.00 11.69
CA HIS A 93 21.16 14.34 11.93
C HIS A 93 20.62 14.46 13.37
N PRO A 94 20.90 15.56 14.11
CA PRO A 94 20.46 15.69 15.51
C PRO A 94 18.94 15.57 15.74
N LEU A 95 18.12 15.87 14.72
CA LEU A 95 16.66 15.73 14.79
C LEU A 95 16.16 14.30 14.47
N ALA A 96 17.03 13.41 14.01
CA ALA A 96 16.71 12.00 13.76
C ALA A 96 16.87 11.12 15.02
N GLU A 97 17.52 11.65 16.08
CA GLU A 97 17.80 10.91 17.30
C GLU A 97 16.52 10.28 17.90
N GLY A 98 16.55 8.96 18.09
CA GLY A 98 15.44 8.19 18.68
C GLY A 98 14.32 7.80 17.70
N GLU A 99 14.42 8.17 16.42
CA GLU A 99 13.42 7.83 15.39
C GLU A 99 13.98 6.95 14.26
N VAL A 100 15.32 6.84 14.13
CA VAL A 100 16.00 5.98 13.15
C VAL A 100 15.53 4.53 13.27
N GLY A 101 15.00 3.98 12.17
CA GLY A 101 14.56 2.59 12.05
C GLY A 101 13.35 2.19 12.92
N LYS A 102 12.70 3.14 13.61
CA LYS A 102 11.68 2.84 14.63
C LYS A 102 10.32 2.48 14.05
N VAL A 103 9.91 3.19 13.00
CA VAL A 103 8.60 3.04 12.35
C VAL A 103 8.68 2.54 10.91
N GLY A 104 9.90 2.26 10.44
CA GLY A 104 10.19 1.82 9.10
C GLY A 104 11.67 1.53 8.93
N VAL A 105 12.09 1.28 7.70
CA VAL A 105 13.50 1.14 7.35
C VAL A 105 14.16 2.53 7.25
N ALA A 106 15.35 2.67 7.80
CA ALA A 106 16.21 3.84 7.59
C ALA A 106 16.90 3.73 6.23
N ILE A 107 16.82 4.78 5.40
CA ILE A 107 17.50 4.93 4.12
C ILE A 107 18.11 6.32 4.07
N ASP A 108 19.44 6.39 4.05
CA ASP A 108 20.23 7.61 3.93
C ASP A 108 20.86 7.72 2.54
N SER A 109 21.17 6.59 1.91
CA SER A 109 21.86 6.55 0.62
C SER A 109 21.39 5.44 -0.33
N LEU A 110 21.97 5.44 -1.53
CA LEU A 110 21.73 4.39 -2.52
C LEU A 110 22.18 3.01 -2.00
N GLU A 111 23.27 2.95 -1.24
CA GLU A 111 23.79 1.71 -0.66
C GLU A 111 22.74 1.02 0.23
N ASP A 112 21.95 1.77 0.99
CA ASP A 112 20.89 1.21 1.82
C ASP A 112 19.77 0.59 0.97
N MET A 113 19.43 1.24 -0.15
CA MET A 113 18.45 0.70 -1.10
C MET A 113 18.95 -0.56 -1.80
N GLU A 114 20.24 -0.62 -2.14
CA GLU A 114 20.89 -1.82 -2.67
C GLU A 114 20.84 -2.98 -1.67
N ILE A 115 21.09 -2.69 -0.38
CA ILE A 115 20.97 -3.67 0.70
C ILE A 115 19.51 -4.12 0.86
N LEU A 116 18.58 -3.17 0.87
CA LEU A 116 17.15 -3.41 1.05
C LEU A 116 16.59 -4.40 0.01
N PHE A 117 17.04 -4.28 -1.25
CA PHE A 117 16.60 -5.14 -2.35
C PHE A 117 17.60 -6.23 -2.73
N LYS A 118 18.66 -6.43 -1.95
CA LYS A 118 19.68 -7.43 -2.23
C LYS A 118 19.08 -8.82 -2.44
N GLY A 119 19.36 -9.40 -3.60
CA GLY A 119 18.89 -10.73 -3.99
C GLY A 119 17.41 -10.82 -4.40
N ILE A 120 16.70 -9.69 -4.52
CA ILE A 120 15.32 -9.64 -5.03
C ILE A 120 15.34 -9.29 -6.52
N GLN A 121 14.73 -10.14 -7.35
CA GLN A 121 14.57 -9.90 -8.80
C GLN A 121 13.45 -8.87 -9.02
N LEU A 122 13.81 -7.58 -9.03
CA LEU A 122 12.86 -6.45 -9.08
C LEU A 122 11.96 -6.47 -10.32
N GLU A 123 12.38 -7.09 -11.42
CA GLU A 123 11.59 -7.26 -12.64
C GLU A 123 10.44 -8.27 -12.48
N GLN A 124 10.50 -9.12 -11.45
CA GLN A 124 9.48 -10.15 -11.17
C GLN A 124 8.55 -9.77 -10.02
N VAL A 125 8.90 -8.75 -9.25
CA VAL A 125 8.11 -8.28 -8.10
C VAL A 125 7.62 -6.86 -8.33
N SER A 126 6.41 -6.56 -7.89
CA SER A 126 5.96 -5.18 -7.89
C SER A 126 6.35 -4.52 -6.56
N THR A 127 7.10 -3.44 -6.61
CA THR A 127 7.42 -2.62 -5.43
C THR A 127 6.51 -1.40 -5.36
N SER A 128 6.15 -1.03 -4.14
CA SER A 128 5.50 0.23 -3.80
C SER A 128 6.26 0.82 -2.62
N MET A 129 6.33 2.14 -2.57
CA MET A 129 7.09 2.87 -1.57
C MET A 129 6.16 3.89 -0.94
N THR A 130 5.93 3.79 0.36
CA THR A 130 5.08 4.74 1.08
C THR A 130 5.94 5.92 1.51
N ILE A 131 6.15 6.82 0.57
CA ILE A 131 7.01 7.99 0.71
C ILE A 131 6.37 9.19 0.02
N ASN A 132 6.66 10.39 0.51
CA ASN A 132 6.04 11.62 0.03
C ASN A 132 7.10 12.68 -0.30
N ALA A 133 7.50 13.50 0.68
CA ALA A 133 8.35 14.68 0.47
C ALA A 133 9.69 14.36 -0.20
N THR A 134 10.29 13.23 0.16
CA THR A 134 11.60 12.76 -0.33
C THR A 134 11.48 11.73 -1.45
N GLY A 135 10.28 11.46 -1.98
CA GLY A 135 10.08 10.38 -2.95
C GLY A 135 10.79 10.55 -4.30
N PHE A 136 11.30 11.73 -4.63
CA PHE A 136 12.04 11.99 -5.87
C PHE A 136 13.57 11.88 -5.72
N ILE A 137 14.07 11.78 -4.49
CA ILE A 137 15.51 11.67 -4.19
C ILE A 137 15.92 10.30 -3.63
N LEU A 138 14.93 9.45 -3.34
CA LEU A 138 15.10 8.05 -2.93
C LEU A 138 15.15 7.09 -4.12
#